data_AF-A0A367I7F0-F1
#
_entry.id   AF-A0A367I7F0-F1
#
_cell.length_a   1.000
_cell.length_b   1.000
_cell.length_c   1.000
_cell.angle_alpha   90.00
_cell.angle_beta   90.00
_cell.angle_gamma   90.00
#
_symmetry.space_group_name_H-M   'P 1'
#
loop_
_entity.id
_entity.type
_entity.pdbx_description
1 polymer ?
#
loop_
_entity_poly.entity_id
_entity_poly.type
_entity_poly.pdbx_seq_one_letter_code
_entity_poly.pdbx_strand_id
1 'polypeptide(L)'
;METNVLVTSDNIEYVKSIGAETIDMVLTSPPYDALRTYDKSSSVDLHSLGKELYRVLKDGSFCVMVINDQTKDYGKSLTTFKTTIDWCDNIGFKLFECVIYNRQGTEGAWWKGRFRVDHEYVLIFLKGKRPSIFNKEPLKIPSKHGGKTMTGANIRNSDGTRSGSRQVHINELKCPGTVMDFGNTCGGESQLKSQHPAVFPNRLALDMVECFSRPGEIVLDPFNGSGTTTLAAQSSGRKYIGIDISEEYTKIAERRHETEFIFRTPVQLNCSICEASKPTADFECDSKGFPITRFCRACSGSEMISRGQNMEQCASCRESYPKSFFYHYPLRFDEATGHRLSPKKKICLSCKES
;
A
#
# COMPACT_ATOMS: atom_id res chain seq x y z
N MET A 1 -23.97 -7.04 -3.21
CA MET A 1 -23.03 -6.97 -2.08
C MET A 1 -22.83 -5.51 -1.75
N GLU A 2 -23.00 -5.14 -0.49
CA GLU A 2 -22.72 -3.77 -0.02
C GLU A 2 -21.19 -3.55 0.08
N THR A 3 -20.74 -2.33 -0.19
CA THR A 3 -19.32 -1.95 -0.17
C THR A 3 -19.17 -0.63 0.56
N ASN A 4 -17.95 -0.32 1.01
CA ASN A 4 -17.65 0.77 1.94
C ASN A 4 -18.28 0.54 3.31
N VAL A 5 -18.18 -0.70 3.77
CA VAL A 5 -18.77 -1.15 5.03
C VAL A 5 -17.70 -1.61 5.99
N LEU A 6 -17.94 -1.33 7.26
CA LEU A 6 -17.18 -1.83 8.41
C LEU A 6 -18.15 -2.73 9.18
N VAL A 7 -17.77 -3.99 9.37
CA VAL A 7 -18.68 -5.02 9.86
C VAL A 7 -18.12 -5.64 11.12
N THR A 8 -18.93 -5.64 12.18
CA THR A 8 -18.65 -6.40 13.40
C THR A 8 -19.11 -7.85 13.22
N SER A 9 -18.20 -8.77 12.92
CA SER A 9 -18.52 -10.18 12.66
C SER A 9 -17.30 -11.09 12.80
N ASP A 10 -17.53 -12.40 12.87
CA ASP A 10 -16.47 -13.37 12.60
C ASP A 10 -16.06 -13.28 11.13
N ASN A 11 -14.75 -13.26 10.89
CA ASN A 11 -14.25 -13.00 9.55
C ASN A 11 -14.48 -14.16 8.59
N ILE A 12 -14.36 -15.41 9.02
CA ILE A 12 -14.59 -16.57 8.16
C ILE A 12 -16.08 -16.66 7.84
N GLU A 13 -16.97 -16.48 8.83
CA GLU A 13 -18.41 -16.46 8.61
C GLU A 13 -18.83 -15.37 7.62
N TYR A 14 -18.33 -14.14 7.78
CA TYR A 14 -18.67 -13.06 6.87
C TYR A 14 -18.09 -13.27 5.47
N VAL A 15 -16.84 -13.71 5.34
CA VAL A 15 -16.22 -13.96 4.01
C VAL A 15 -16.94 -15.08 3.25
N LYS A 16 -17.49 -16.09 3.94
CA LYS A 16 -18.35 -17.11 3.30
C LYS A 16 -19.60 -16.53 2.62
N SER A 17 -20.13 -15.43 3.13
CA SER A 17 -21.28 -14.74 2.52
C SER A 17 -20.92 -13.98 1.23
N ILE A 18 -19.63 -13.70 1.01
CA ILE A 18 -19.13 -13.00 -0.17
C ILE A 18 -19.05 -13.98 -1.34
N GLY A 19 -19.54 -13.57 -2.51
CA GLY A 19 -19.44 -14.35 -3.75
C GLY A 19 -17.99 -14.65 -4.14
N ALA A 20 -17.77 -15.77 -4.85
CA ALA A 20 -16.45 -16.07 -5.41
C ALA A 20 -16.03 -14.97 -6.41
N GLU A 21 -14.71 -14.80 -6.62
CA GLU A 21 -14.16 -13.88 -7.63
C GLU A 21 -14.74 -12.44 -7.57
N THR A 22 -14.99 -11.93 -6.37
CA THR A 22 -15.63 -10.62 -6.15
C THR A 22 -14.65 -9.56 -5.66
N ILE A 23 -13.64 -9.97 -4.88
CA ILE A 23 -12.67 -9.09 -4.23
C ILE A 23 -11.45 -8.89 -5.14
N ASP A 24 -10.99 -7.65 -5.25
CA ASP A 24 -9.89 -7.28 -6.13
C ASP A 24 -8.53 -7.30 -5.41
N MET A 25 -8.54 -7.07 -4.10
CA MET A 25 -7.35 -7.11 -3.26
C MET A 25 -7.71 -7.42 -1.81
N VAL A 26 -6.86 -8.19 -1.13
CA VAL A 26 -6.87 -8.31 0.33
C VAL A 26 -5.61 -7.65 0.87
N LEU A 27 -5.74 -6.83 1.91
CA LEU A 27 -4.63 -6.38 2.73
C LEU A 27 -5.01 -6.58 4.19
N THR A 28 -4.16 -7.24 4.96
CA THR A 28 -4.51 -7.58 6.33
C THR A 28 -3.32 -7.82 7.24
N SER A 29 -3.58 -7.85 8.55
CA SER A 29 -2.62 -8.16 9.59
C SER A 29 -3.32 -9.01 10.66
N PRO A 30 -3.29 -10.36 10.55
CA PRO A 30 -3.96 -11.22 11.51
C PRO A 30 -3.39 -11.04 12.93
N PRO A 31 -4.17 -11.31 14.00
CA PRO A 31 -3.60 -11.47 15.32
C PRO A 31 -2.68 -12.70 15.33
N TYR A 32 -1.37 -12.50 15.51
CA TYR A 32 -0.39 -13.59 15.53
C TYR A 32 0.14 -13.88 16.94
N ASP A 33 0.24 -15.18 17.23
CA ASP A 33 0.96 -15.78 18.38
C ASP A 33 0.62 -15.22 19.78
N ALA A 34 -0.60 -14.71 19.99
CA ALA A 34 -1.03 -14.10 21.26
C ALA A 34 -0.03 -13.03 21.79
N LEU A 35 0.69 -12.34 20.90
CA LEU A 35 1.64 -11.29 21.27
C LEU A 35 0.98 -10.10 21.99
N ARG A 36 -0.35 -10.01 21.91
CA ARG A 36 -1.18 -9.01 22.56
C ARG A 36 -2.42 -9.70 23.12
N THR A 37 -2.88 -9.25 24.28
CA THR A 37 -4.16 -9.67 24.87
C THR A 37 -5.28 -9.09 24.03
N TYR A 38 -5.89 -9.92 23.21
CA TYR A 38 -7.22 -9.69 22.66
C TYR A 38 -8.21 -10.42 23.57
N ASP A 39 -9.36 -9.81 23.88
CA ASP A 39 -10.32 -10.32 24.89
C ASP A 39 -10.94 -11.69 24.56
N LYS A 40 -10.59 -12.28 23.41
CA LYS A 40 -10.92 -13.66 23.02
C LYS A 40 -9.67 -14.36 22.49
N SER A 41 -9.02 -15.15 23.34
CA SER A 41 -7.82 -15.95 23.04
C SER A 41 -8.13 -17.20 22.21
N SER A 42 -8.76 -17.04 21.04
CA SER A 42 -8.91 -18.13 20.07
C SER A 42 -7.79 -18.05 19.03
N SER A 43 -7.05 -19.13 18.86
CA SER A 43 -6.11 -19.30 17.74
C SER A 43 -6.82 -18.98 16.43
N VAL A 44 -6.28 -18.03 15.67
CA VAL A 44 -6.83 -17.65 14.36
C VAL A 44 -6.61 -18.79 13.37
N ASP A 45 -7.68 -19.31 12.78
CA ASP A 45 -7.60 -20.33 11.73
C ASP A 45 -7.25 -19.70 10.37
N LEU A 46 -5.94 -19.44 10.19
CA LEU A 46 -5.41 -18.86 8.95
C LEU A 46 -5.55 -19.79 7.73
N HIS A 47 -5.67 -21.10 7.94
CA HIS A 47 -5.85 -22.06 6.85
C HIS A 47 -7.26 -21.94 6.25
N SER A 48 -8.29 -22.04 7.10
CA SER A 48 -9.68 -21.91 6.66
C SER A 48 -9.96 -20.52 6.10
N LEU A 49 -9.44 -19.47 6.75
CA LEU A 49 -9.53 -18.12 6.21
C LEU A 49 -8.83 -18.02 4.85
N GLY A 50 -7.63 -18.57 4.71
CA GLY A 50 -6.89 -18.58 3.44
C GLY A 50 -7.70 -19.20 2.28
N LYS A 51 -8.44 -20.29 2.53
CA LYS A 51 -9.31 -20.91 1.52
C LYS A 51 -10.43 -19.99 1.08
N GLU A 52 -11.07 -19.32 2.03
CA GLU A 52 -12.15 -18.38 1.74
C GLU A 52 -11.63 -17.13 1.03
N LEU A 53 -10.48 -16.58 1.46
CA LEU A 53 -9.80 -15.48 0.77
C LEU A 53 -9.41 -15.84 -0.66
N TYR A 54 -8.87 -17.05 -0.87
CA TYR A 54 -8.59 -17.54 -2.21
C TYR A 54 -9.85 -17.63 -3.06
N ARG A 55 -10.97 -18.14 -2.50
CA ARG A 55 -12.25 -18.24 -3.22
C ARG A 55 -12.80 -16.88 -3.64
N VAL A 56 -12.78 -15.88 -2.75
CA VAL A 56 -13.40 -14.57 -3.01
C VAL A 56 -12.53 -13.64 -3.85
N LEU A 57 -11.19 -13.81 -3.84
CA LEU A 57 -10.29 -13.03 -4.68
C LEU A 57 -10.50 -13.34 -6.16
N LYS A 58 -10.35 -12.35 -7.04
CA LYS A 58 -10.33 -12.55 -8.50
C LYS A 58 -9.03 -13.20 -8.98
N ASP A 59 -9.07 -13.89 -10.12
CA ASP A 59 -7.85 -14.33 -10.80
C ASP A 59 -6.94 -13.14 -11.15
N GLY A 60 -5.65 -13.26 -10.83
CA GLY A 60 -4.66 -12.19 -11.01
C GLY A 60 -4.61 -11.15 -9.88
N SER A 61 -5.45 -11.27 -8.86
CA SER A 61 -5.46 -10.40 -7.68
C SER A 61 -4.52 -10.87 -6.57
N PHE A 62 -4.33 -9.99 -5.59
CA PHE A 62 -3.36 -10.19 -4.50
C PHE A 62 -4.00 -10.28 -3.12
N CYS A 63 -3.39 -11.11 -2.27
CA CYS A 63 -3.54 -11.04 -0.83
C CYS A 63 -2.22 -10.60 -0.21
N VAL A 64 -2.22 -9.45 0.45
CA VAL A 64 -1.06 -8.91 1.17
C VAL A 64 -1.28 -9.13 2.67
N MET A 65 -0.33 -9.79 3.32
CA MET A 65 -0.39 -10.10 4.75
C MET A 65 0.83 -9.52 5.46
N VAL A 66 0.58 -8.65 6.44
CA VAL A 66 1.59 -8.20 7.39
C VAL A 66 1.60 -9.15 8.59
N ILE A 67 2.71 -9.82 8.83
CA ILE A 67 2.82 -10.85 9.89
C ILE A 67 4.25 -10.95 10.41
N ASN A 68 4.39 -11.46 11.63
CA ASN A 68 5.69 -11.78 12.21
C ASN A 68 5.60 -12.97 13.16
N ASP A 69 6.77 -13.44 13.59
CA ASP A 69 6.89 -14.58 14.50
C ASP A 69 7.18 -14.12 15.95
N GLN A 70 6.38 -14.62 16.89
CA GLN A 70 6.70 -14.51 18.30
C GLN A 70 8.00 -15.24 18.63
N THR A 71 8.73 -14.66 19.59
CA THR A 71 9.83 -15.32 20.29
C THR A 71 9.29 -15.98 21.55
N LYS A 72 9.40 -17.30 21.66
CA LYS A 72 9.08 -18.07 22.88
C LYS A 72 10.19 -19.08 23.15
N ASP A 73 10.65 -19.16 24.39
CA ASP A 73 11.70 -20.10 24.82
C ASP A 73 12.94 -20.09 23.89
N TYR A 74 13.42 -18.87 23.55
CA TYR A 74 14.52 -18.62 22.59
C TYR A 74 14.27 -19.09 21.14
N GLY A 75 13.17 -19.78 20.85
CA GLY A 75 12.72 -20.15 19.51
C GLY A 75 11.84 -19.08 18.86
N LYS A 76 11.62 -19.22 17.54
CA LYS A 76 10.58 -18.52 16.79
C LYS A 76 9.39 -19.47 16.58
N SER A 77 8.17 -18.95 16.62
CA SER A 77 6.95 -19.73 16.35
C SER A 77 6.91 -20.32 14.93
N LEU A 78 7.57 -19.64 13.98
CA LEU A 78 7.57 -19.92 12.55
C LEU A 78 6.18 -19.82 11.91
N THR A 79 5.25 -19.08 12.53
CA THR A 79 3.88 -18.89 12.06
C THR A 79 3.87 -18.28 10.66
N THR A 80 4.76 -17.33 10.39
CA THR A 80 4.96 -16.72 9.07
C THR A 80 5.25 -17.79 8.00
N PHE A 81 6.27 -18.62 8.24
CA PHE A 81 6.73 -19.62 7.27
C PHE A 81 5.73 -20.76 7.08
N LYS A 82 5.15 -21.26 8.18
CA LYS A 82 4.13 -22.32 8.14
C LYS A 82 2.90 -21.88 7.34
N THR A 83 2.43 -20.66 7.60
CA THR A 83 1.29 -20.07 6.86
C THR A 83 1.62 -19.89 5.38
N THR A 84 2.83 -19.41 5.07
CA THR A 84 3.27 -19.21 3.68
C THR A 84 3.29 -20.53 2.90
N ILE A 85 3.87 -21.58 3.49
CA ILE A 85 3.94 -22.92 2.89
C ILE A 85 2.53 -23.46 2.68
N ASP A 86 1.69 -23.42 3.72
CA ASP A 86 0.32 -23.92 3.65
C ASP A 86 -0.51 -23.22 2.57
N TRP A 87 -0.46 -21.89 2.50
CA TRP A 87 -1.19 -21.12 1.51
C TRP A 87 -0.72 -21.40 0.07
N CYS A 88 0.59 -21.66 -0.12
CA CYS A 88 1.12 -21.98 -1.44
C CYS A 88 0.81 -23.42 -1.85
N ASP A 89 1.09 -24.39 -0.98
CA ASP A 89 1.06 -25.81 -1.32
C ASP A 89 -0.35 -26.42 -1.22
N ASN A 90 -1.17 -25.95 -0.27
CA ASN A 90 -2.48 -26.55 0.02
C ASN A 90 -3.67 -25.72 -0.46
N ILE A 91 -3.52 -24.40 -0.64
CA ILE A 91 -4.61 -23.50 -1.05
C ILE A 91 -4.48 -23.05 -2.50
N GLY A 92 -3.24 -22.92 -3.01
CA GLY A 92 -2.96 -22.60 -4.41
C GLY A 92 -2.61 -21.13 -4.68
N PHE A 93 -2.32 -20.35 -3.64
CA PHE A 93 -1.64 -19.07 -3.82
C PHE A 93 -0.22 -19.27 -4.35
N LYS A 94 0.38 -18.20 -4.88
CA LYS A 94 1.83 -18.12 -5.13
C LYS A 94 2.41 -17.00 -4.32
N LEU A 95 3.49 -17.23 -3.60
CA LEU A 95 4.25 -16.13 -3.01
C LEU A 95 4.87 -15.32 -4.15
N PHE A 96 4.33 -14.14 -4.40
CA PHE A 96 4.78 -13.23 -5.45
C PHE A 96 6.01 -12.46 -5.00
N GLU A 97 5.98 -11.92 -3.77
CA GLU A 97 7.16 -11.38 -3.10
C GLU A 97 7.06 -11.44 -1.57
N CYS A 98 8.22 -11.42 -0.93
CA CYS A 98 8.37 -11.20 0.50
C CYS A 98 9.07 -9.86 0.71
N VAL A 99 8.31 -8.85 1.13
CA VAL A 99 8.83 -7.52 1.47
C VAL A 99 9.15 -7.47 2.96
N ILE A 100 10.31 -6.91 3.30
CA ILE A 100 10.75 -6.67 4.67
C ILE A 100 10.35 -5.25 5.03
N TYR A 101 9.33 -5.10 5.89
CA TYR A 101 9.04 -3.83 6.54
C TYR A 101 10.09 -3.62 7.63
N ASN A 102 11.07 -2.76 7.33
CA ASN A 102 12.10 -2.35 8.27
C ASN A 102 11.50 -1.44 9.34
N ARG A 103 11.57 -1.87 10.60
CA ARG A 103 11.09 -1.16 11.76
C ARG A 103 12.26 -0.50 12.48
N GLN A 104 12.12 0.79 12.78
CA GLN A 104 13.07 1.47 13.65
C GLN A 104 12.60 1.37 15.12
N GLY A 105 13.47 1.73 16.05
CA GLY A 105 13.14 1.69 17.48
C GLY A 105 14.37 1.67 18.35
N THR A 106 14.18 1.45 19.64
CA THR A 106 15.25 1.44 20.65
C THR A 106 15.62 0.02 21.05
N GLU A 107 16.71 -0.12 21.81
CA GLU A 107 17.10 -1.40 22.43
C GLU A 107 15.90 -2.00 23.18
N GLY A 108 15.57 -3.26 22.87
CA GLY A 108 14.43 -3.97 23.44
C GLY A 108 14.80 -4.78 24.70
N ALA A 109 13.80 -5.33 25.39
CA ALA A 109 13.96 -6.10 26.62
C ALA A 109 14.92 -7.32 26.51
N TRP A 110 15.19 -7.79 25.28
CA TRP A 110 16.06 -8.94 25.00
C TRP A 110 17.48 -8.57 24.53
N TRP A 111 17.88 -7.30 24.63
CA TRP A 111 19.14 -6.78 24.09
C TRP A 111 20.40 -7.59 24.45
N LYS A 112 20.44 -8.17 25.66
CA LYS A 112 21.58 -8.98 26.13
C LYS A 112 21.55 -10.45 25.68
N GLY A 113 20.42 -10.94 25.18
CA GLY A 113 20.23 -12.37 24.87
C GLY A 113 19.97 -12.69 23.41
N ARG A 114 19.53 -11.73 22.60
CA ARG A 114 19.18 -11.93 21.18
C ARG A 114 19.38 -10.65 20.36
N PHE A 115 19.53 -10.81 19.05
CA PHE A 115 19.33 -9.70 18.12
C PHE A 115 17.91 -9.14 18.26
N ARG A 116 17.81 -7.82 18.12
CA ARG A 116 16.54 -7.13 18.04
C ARG A 116 15.81 -7.52 16.75
N VAL A 117 14.49 -7.63 16.82
CA VAL A 117 13.64 -7.85 15.64
C VAL A 117 13.27 -6.49 15.07
N ASP A 118 13.97 -6.10 14.02
CA ASP A 118 13.81 -4.80 13.34
C ASP A 118 12.99 -4.92 12.06
N HIS A 119 12.14 -5.94 11.98
CA HIS A 119 11.30 -6.13 10.82
C HIS A 119 9.99 -6.82 11.12
N GLU A 120 9.04 -6.62 10.22
CA GLU A 120 7.89 -7.49 10.00
C GLU A 120 7.89 -7.95 8.53
N TYR A 121 7.28 -9.10 8.28
CA TYR A 121 7.14 -9.59 6.91
C TYR A 121 5.85 -9.02 6.30
N VAL A 122 5.97 -8.54 5.07
CA VAL A 122 4.84 -8.21 4.20
C VAL A 122 4.85 -9.26 3.09
N LEU A 123 4.07 -10.31 3.30
CA LEU A 123 3.92 -11.41 2.37
C LEU A 123 2.89 -11.04 1.30
N ILE A 124 3.29 -11.08 0.04
CA ILE A 124 2.44 -10.71 -1.09
C ILE A 124 2.13 -12.00 -1.86
N PHE A 125 0.91 -12.49 -1.73
CA PHE A 125 0.42 -13.68 -2.41
C PHE A 125 -0.38 -13.31 -3.65
N LEU A 126 -0.08 -13.96 -4.77
CA LEU A 126 -0.82 -13.86 -6.03
C LEU A 126 -1.79 -15.04 -6.16
N LYS A 127 -3.05 -14.76 -6.51
CA LYS A 127 -3.96 -15.77 -7.05
C LYS A 127 -3.82 -15.83 -8.57
N GLY A 128 -3.72 -17.05 -9.12
CA GLY A 128 -3.69 -17.25 -10.56
C GLY A 128 -2.30 -17.35 -11.19
N LYS A 129 -2.23 -17.11 -12.50
CA LYS A 129 -0.97 -17.27 -13.26
C LYS A 129 -0.15 -15.99 -13.37
N ARG A 130 -0.81 -14.84 -13.54
CA ARG A 130 -0.16 -13.54 -13.74
C ARG A 130 -0.97 -12.45 -13.05
N PRO A 131 -0.30 -11.39 -12.55
CA PRO A 131 -1.01 -10.29 -11.93
C PRO A 131 -1.83 -9.49 -12.95
N SER A 132 -3.06 -9.12 -12.57
CA SER A 132 -3.92 -8.22 -13.35
C SER A 132 -3.48 -6.76 -13.24
N ILE A 133 -2.79 -6.42 -12.15
CA ILE A 133 -2.21 -5.11 -11.89
C ILE A 133 -0.95 -5.23 -11.03
N PHE A 134 0.07 -4.41 -11.33
CA PHE A 134 1.18 -4.15 -10.43
C PHE A 134 1.74 -2.75 -10.72
N ASN A 135 1.17 -1.74 -10.06
CA ASN A 135 1.51 -0.34 -10.30
C ASN A 135 2.60 0.16 -9.34
N LYS A 136 3.84 0.20 -9.81
CA LYS A 136 5.00 0.66 -9.02
C LYS A 136 5.19 2.17 -9.01
N GLU A 137 4.44 2.90 -9.83
CA GLU A 137 4.63 4.35 -9.99
C GLU A 137 4.60 5.12 -8.65
N PRO A 138 3.63 4.87 -7.74
CA PRO A 138 3.54 5.61 -6.48
C PRO A 138 4.68 5.31 -5.50
N LEU A 139 5.40 4.20 -5.70
CA LEU A 139 6.51 3.78 -4.85
C LEU A 139 7.86 4.31 -5.31
N LYS A 140 7.95 4.83 -6.54
CA LYS A 140 9.24 5.18 -7.13
C LYS A 140 10.00 6.16 -6.24
N ILE A 141 11.27 5.83 -6.00
CA ILE A 141 12.22 6.65 -5.22
C ILE A 141 13.32 7.19 -6.13
N PRO A 142 13.97 8.31 -5.76
CA PRO A 142 15.14 8.80 -6.47
C PRO A 142 16.24 7.74 -6.61
N SER A 143 16.75 7.59 -7.83
CA SER A 143 17.92 6.79 -8.10
C SER A 143 19.17 7.50 -7.60
N LYS A 144 20.06 6.77 -6.89
CA LYS A 144 21.35 7.29 -6.41
C LYS A 144 22.20 7.96 -7.52
N HIS A 145 22.09 7.45 -8.75
CA HIS A 145 22.80 7.94 -9.92
C HIS A 145 21.85 8.38 -11.04
N GLY A 146 20.63 8.82 -10.70
CA GLY A 146 19.62 9.25 -11.66
C GLY A 146 20.15 10.31 -12.64
N GLY A 147 19.82 10.16 -13.92
CA GLY A 147 20.24 11.04 -15.01
C GLY A 147 21.68 10.83 -15.48
N LYS A 148 22.47 9.97 -14.82
CA LYS A 148 23.86 9.69 -15.21
C LYS A 148 23.95 8.46 -16.09
N THR A 149 24.85 8.50 -17.07
CA THR A 149 25.27 7.31 -17.83
C THR A 149 26.46 6.68 -17.12
N MET A 150 26.32 5.41 -16.75
CA MET A 150 27.36 4.66 -16.05
C MET A 150 27.85 3.50 -16.91
N THR A 151 29.15 3.21 -16.80
CA THR A 151 29.80 2.05 -17.42
C THR A 151 30.17 1.10 -16.29
N GLY A 152 29.71 -0.16 -16.29
CA GLY A 152 30.07 -1.07 -15.19
C GLY A 152 29.18 -2.26 -14.91
N ALA A 153 28.41 -2.75 -15.87
CA ALA A 153 27.70 -4.02 -15.70
C ALA A 153 28.44 -5.13 -16.45
N ASN A 154 29.47 -5.72 -15.83
CA ASN A 154 29.88 -7.07 -16.22
C ASN A 154 28.71 -7.98 -15.86
N ILE A 155 27.84 -8.28 -16.83
CA ILE A 155 26.74 -9.22 -16.61
C ILE A 155 27.38 -10.60 -16.60
N ARG A 156 27.31 -11.26 -15.45
CA ARG A 156 27.63 -12.67 -15.36
C ARG A 156 26.40 -13.43 -15.85
N ASN A 157 26.56 -14.11 -16.97
CA ASN A 157 25.49 -14.92 -17.54
C ASN A 157 25.25 -16.14 -16.63
N SER A 158 24.10 -16.81 -16.79
CA SER A 158 23.77 -18.02 -16.04
C SER A 158 24.79 -19.16 -16.22
N ASP A 159 25.54 -19.14 -17.33
CA ASP A 159 26.64 -20.05 -17.65
C ASP A 159 28.00 -19.65 -17.01
N GLY A 160 28.04 -18.55 -16.26
CA GLY A 160 29.23 -18.06 -15.57
C GLY A 160 30.16 -17.17 -16.41
N THR A 161 29.91 -17.02 -17.72
CA THR A 161 30.66 -16.12 -18.60
C THR A 161 30.38 -14.65 -18.28
N ARG A 162 31.33 -13.77 -18.61
CA ARG A 162 31.17 -12.32 -18.42
C ARG A 162 30.88 -11.66 -19.77
N SER A 163 29.70 -11.08 -19.88
CA SER A 163 29.38 -10.17 -20.98
C SER A 163 30.19 -8.88 -20.79
N GLY A 164 30.67 -8.31 -21.89
CA GLY A 164 31.45 -7.07 -21.88
C GLY A 164 30.68 -5.91 -21.22
N SER A 165 31.42 -4.96 -20.66
CA SER A 165 30.84 -3.79 -20.00
C SER A 165 29.99 -2.99 -20.98
N ARG A 166 28.73 -2.73 -20.61
CA ARG A 166 27.83 -1.85 -21.34
C ARG A 166 27.66 -0.51 -20.62
N GLN A 167 27.44 0.54 -21.40
CA GLN A 167 26.94 1.81 -20.88
C GLN A 167 25.44 1.70 -20.63
N VAL A 168 24.98 2.19 -19.47
CA VAL A 168 23.57 2.21 -19.11
C VAL A 168 23.24 3.62 -18.61
N HIS A 169 22.21 4.22 -19.20
CA HIS A 169 21.61 5.44 -18.68
C HIS A 169 20.69 5.08 -17.49
N ILE A 170 20.91 5.71 -16.34
CA ILE A 170 20.15 5.42 -15.12
C ILE A 170 18.98 6.39 -15.03
N ASN A 171 17.75 5.84 -15.04
CA ASN A 171 16.53 6.63 -14.85
C ASN A 171 16.57 7.43 -13.54
N GLU A 172 16.01 8.63 -13.55
CA GLU A 172 15.95 9.52 -12.37
C GLU A 172 15.28 8.86 -11.17
N LEU A 173 14.24 8.07 -11.43
CA LEU A 173 13.49 7.34 -10.44
C LEU A 173 13.60 5.83 -10.66
N LYS A 174 13.51 5.06 -9.57
CA LYS A 174 13.47 3.59 -9.60
C LYS A 174 12.44 3.04 -8.64
N CYS A 175 12.00 1.81 -8.87
CA CYS A 175 11.25 1.04 -7.87
C CYS A 175 12.14 0.85 -6.62
N PRO A 176 11.58 0.96 -5.40
CA PRO A 176 12.30 0.57 -4.20
C PRO A 176 12.63 -0.92 -4.24
N GLY A 177 13.62 -1.32 -3.44
CA GLY A 177 13.90 -2.73 -3.21
C GLY A 177 12.83 -3.38 -2.31
N THR A 178 13.02 -4.65 -1.98
CA THR A 178 12.11 -5.41 -1.11
C THR A 178 12.32 -5.13 0.37
N VAL A 179 13.31 -4.34 0.75
CA VAL A 179 13.47 -3.82 2.13
C VAL A 179 12.97 -2.38 2.14
N MET A 180 11.86 -2.14 2.82
CA MET A 180 11.15 -0.86 2.79
C MET A 180 11.02 -0.30 4.21
N ASP A 181 11.27 1.00 4.34
CA ASP A 181 11.09 1.74 5.58
C ASP A 181 9.79 2.53 5.51
N PHE A 182 8.91 2.31 6.49
CA PHE A 182 7.61 2.99 6.60
C PHE A 182 7.52 3.88 7.85
N GLY A 183 8.65 4.13 8.51
CA GLY A 183 8.70 4.82 9.80
C GLY A 183 8.17 3.95 10.95
N ASN A 184 8.17 4.52 12.16
CA ASN A 184 7.65 3.84 13.35
C ASN A 184 6.15 4.11 13.54
N THR A 185 5.38 3.06 13.83
CA THR A 185 3.97 3.16 14.27
C THR A 185 3.80 3.73 15.69
N CYS A 186 4.87 4.16 16.34
CA CYS A 186 4.85 4.67 17.71
C CYS A 186 4.32 6.12 17.73
N GLY A 187 2.99 6.28 17.82
CA GLY A 187 2.34 7.46 18.42
C GLY A 187 2.16 8.73 17.58
N GLY A 188 2.59 8.75 16.31
CA GLY A 188 2.57 9.98 15.49
C GLY A 188 1.42 10.12 14.48
N GLU A 189 0.84 9.01 13.99
CA GLU A 189 -0.04 9.06 12.81
C GLU A 189 -1.51 9.44 13.13
N SER A 190 -2.01 9.06 14.31
CA SER A 190 -3.35 9.44 14.78
C SER A 190 -3.58 9.04 16.25
N GLN A 191 -4.31 9.89 16.99
CA GLN A 191 -4.77 9.61 18.35
C GLN A 191 -5.81 8.48 18.39
N LEU A 192 -6.72 8.42 17.41
CA LEU A 192 -7.72 7.35 17.30
C LEU A 192 -7.08 6.02 16.91
N LYS A 193 -6.11 6.06 15.97
CA LYS A 193 -5.35 4.87 15.57
C LYS A 193 -4.62 4.23 16.74
N SER A 194 -4.07 5.04 17.64
CA SER A 194 -3.30 4.60 18.80
C SER A 194 -4.13 3.91 19.89
N GLN A 195 -5.47 3.97 19.80
CA GLN A 195 -6.36 3.21 20.69
C GLN A 195 -6.38 1.71 20.36
N HIS A 196 -5.99 1.33 19.14
CA HIS A 196 -5.76 -0.07 18.81
C HIS A 196 -4.30 -0.45 19.07
N PRO A 197 -4.05 -1.54 19.82
CA PRO A 197 -2.69 -1.85 20.26
C PRO A 197 -1.79 -2.20 19.07
N ALA A 198 -2.29 -2.98 18.10
CA ALA A 198 -1.51 -3.58 17.02
C ALA A 198 -1.84 -2.96 15.67
N VAL A 199 -1.26 -1.80 15.37
CA VAL A 199 -1.44 -1.13 14.08
C VAL A 199 -0.16 -1.18 13.26
N PHE A 200 -0.31 -1.31 11.94
CA PHE A 200 0.78 -1.11 10.98
C PHE A 200 0.68 0.29 10.33
N PRO A 201 1.77 0.84 9.73
CA PRO A 201 1.79 2.22 9.25
C PRO A 201 0.76 2.52 8.17
N ASN A 202 0.20 3.73 8.18
CA ASN A 202 -0.78 4.15 7.15
C ASN A 202 -0.14 4.18 5.76
N ARG A 203 1.13 4.59 5.67
CA ARG A 203 1.87 4.62 4.42
C ARG A 203 2.08 3.23 3.81
N LEU A 204 2.36 2.21 4.64
CA LEU A 204 2.45 0.83 4.18
C LEU A 204 1.12 0.41 3.54
N ALA A 205 0.01 0.67 4.21
CA ALA A 205 -1.32 0.34 3.70
C ALA A 205 -1.60 1.00 2.36
N LEU A 206 -1.35 2.32 2.26
CA LEU A 206 -1.56 3.08 1.04
C LEU A 206 -0.68 2.58 -0.11
N ASP A 207 0.60 2.35 0.15
CA ASP A 207 1.58 1.83 -0.82
C ASP A 207 1.12 0.48 -1.40
N MET A 208 0.67 -0.45 -0.55
CA MET A 208 0.19 -1.75 -0.99
C MET A 208 -1.11 -1.64 -1.77
N VAL A 209 -2.09 -0.86 -1.28
CA VAL A 209 -3.38 -0.66 -1.97
C VAL A 209 -3.17 -0.07 -3.36
N GLU A 210 -2.31 0.93 -3.50
CA GLU A 210 -2.08 1.57 -4.79
C GLU A 210 -1.30 0.70 -5.78
N CYS A 211 -0.46 -0.22 -5.27
CA CYS A 211 0.30 -1.15 -6.12
C CYS A 211 -0.55 -2.28 -6.69
N PHE A 212 -1.47 -2.81 -5.89
CA PHE A 212 -2.13 -4.09 -6.17
C PHE A 212 -3.64 -3.96 -6.43
N SER A 213 -4.16 -2.73 -6.54
CA SER A 213 -5.54 -2.47 -6.93
C SER A 213 -5.70 -1.17 -7.73
N ARG A 214 -6.79 -1.09 -8.49
CA ARG A 214 -7.22 0.10 -9.25
C ARG A 214 -8.23 0.91 -8.45
N PRO A 215 -8.31 2.24 -8.67
CA PRO A 215 -9.40 3.03 -8.13
C PRO A 215 -10.78 2.43 -8.46
N GLY A 216 -11.68 2.38 -7.48
CA GLY A 216 -13.02 1.79 -7.59
C GLY A 216 -13.12 0.29 -7.36
N GLU A 217 -11.99 -0.44 -7.34
CA GLU A 217 -11.93 -1.86 -6.98
C GLU A 217 -12.14 -2.09 -5.47
N ILE A 218 -12.43 -3.33 -5.08
CA ILE A 218 -12.81 -3.68 -3.70
C ILE A 218 -11.62 -4.26 -2.94
N VAL A 219 -11.22 -3.56 -1.88
CA VAL A 219 -10.20 -4.01 -0.91
C VAL A 219 -10.89 -4.63 0.31
N LEU A 220 -10.50 -5.85 0.67
CA LEU A 220 -10.99 -6.55 1.86
C LEU A 220 -9.92 -6.58 2.95
N ASP A 221 -10.32 -6.31 4.19
CA ASP A 221 -9.52 -6.60 5.38
C ASP A 221 -10.33 -7.46 6.38
N PRO A 222 -10.01 -8.76 6.54
CA PRO A 222 -10.67 -9.65 7.49
C PRO A 222 -10.21 -9.47 8.96
N PHE A 223 -9.26 -8.57 9.23
CA PHE A 223 -8.76 -8.23 10.56
C PHE A 223 -8.59 -6.71 10.68
N ASN A 224 -9.68 -5.98 10.43
CA ASN A 224 -9.61 -4.56 10.13
C ASN A 224 -9.09 -3.69 11.29
N GLY A 225 -9.29 -4.10 12.54
CA GLY A 225 -8.86 -3.35 13.72
C GLY A 225 -9.35 -1.91 13.68
N SER A 226 -8.43 -0.95 13.84
CA SER A 226 -8.74 0.48 13.73
C SER A 226 -8.91 0.99 12.29
N GLY A 227 -8.99 0.12 11.29
CA GLY A 227 -9.36 0.48 9.92
C GLY A 227 -8.23 1.03 9.06
N THR A 228 -6.96 0.70 9.31
CA THR A 228 -5.85 1.24 8.51
C THR A 228 -5.92 0.81 7.04
N THR A 229 -6.26 -0.45 6.74
CA THR A 229 -6.44 -0.92 5.36
C THR A 229 -7.60 -0.23 4.68
N THR A 230 -8.78 -0.22 5.32
CA THR A 230 -9.99 0.36 4.72
C THR A 230 -9.88 1.87 4.59
N LEU A 231 -9.18 2.55 5.51
CA LEU A 231 -8.89 3.97 5.39
C LEU A 231 -7.95 4.25 4.22
N ALA A 232 -6.96 3.40 3.97
CA ALA A 232 -6.08 3.51 2.79
C ALA A 232 -6.86 3.26 1.50
N ALA A 233 -7.75 2.27 1.50
CA ALA A 233 -8.69 2.03 0.42
C ALA A 233 -9.56 3.26 0.18
N GLN A 234 -10.22 3.83 1.20
CA GLN A 234 -11.02 5.05 1.09
C GLN A 234 -10.21 6.25 0.58
N SER A 235 -9.00 6.46 1.11
CA SER A 235 -8.16 7.62 0.80
C SER A 235 -7.64 7.60 -0.64
N SER A 236 -7.40 6.40 -1.16
CA SER A 236 -7.07 6.15 -2.57
C SER A 236 -8.32 5.76 -3.39
N GLY A 237 -9.49 5.87 -2.76
CA GLY A 237 -10.83 5.36 -3.09
C GLY A 237 -10.90 4.21 -4.08
N ARG A 238 -10.38 3.15 -3.52
CA ARG A 238 -10.95 1.85 -3.67
C ARG A 238 -12.20 1.80 -2.79
N LYS A 239 -13.11 0.90 -3.16
CA LYS A 239 -14.15 0.47 -2.25
C LYS A 239 -13.54 -0.43 -1.20
N TYR A 240 -14.20 -0.58 -0.06
CA TYR A 240 -13.66 -1.43 0.99
C TYR A 240 -14.70 -2.28 1.71
N ILE A 241 -14.23 -3.37 2.31
CA ILE A 241 -14.95 -4.17 3.29
C ILE A 241 -13.97 -4.43 4.43
N GLY A 242 -14.26 -3.90 5.62
CA GLY A 242 -13.49 -4.17 6.83
C GLY A 242 -14.28 -5.05 7.77
N ILE A 243 -13.69 -6.14 8.26
CA ILE A 243 -14.32 -7.05 9.21
C ILE A 243 -13.46 -7.07 10.46
N ASP A 244 -14.10 -6.91 11.62
CA ASP A 244 -13.46 -7.15 12.91
C ASP A 244 -14.46 -7.79 13.88
N ILE A 245 -14.00 -8.67 14.75
CA ILE A 245 -14.87 -9.29 15.76
C ILE A 245 -15.19 -8.32 16.90
N SER A 246 -14.38 -7.27 17.07
CA SER A 246 -14.54 -6.25 18.09
C SER A 246 -15.41 -5.11 17.60
N GLU A 247 -16.56 -4.93 18.27
CA GLU A 247 -17.45 -3.78 18.04
C GLU A 247 -16.74 -2.46 18.38
N GLU A 248 -15.87 -2.46 19.41
CA GLU A 248 -15.10 -1.28 19.80
C GLU A 248 -14.15 -0.84 18.68
N TYR A 249 -13.42 -1.77 18.08
CA TYR A 249 -12.49 -1.47 16.99
C TYR A 249 -13.22 -1.04 15.73
N THR A 250 -14.37 -1.66 15.45
CA THR A 250 -15.26 -1.23 14.36
C THR A 250 -15.68 0.24 14.53
N LYS A 251 -16.12 0.64 15.73
CA LYS A 251 -16.48 2.05 16.03
C LYS A 251 -15.30 3.00 15.92
N ILE A 252 -14.09 2.59 16.33
CA ILE A 252 -12.88 3.39 16.14
C ILE A 252 -12.61 3.58 14.64
N ALA A 253 -12.70 2.50 13.85
CA ALA A 253 -12.53 2.58 12.41
C ALA A 253 -13.56 3.52 11.78
N GLU A 254 -14.85 3.43 12.11
CA GLU A 254 -15.90 4.34 11.61
C GLU A 254 -15.53 5.82 11.86
N ARG A 255 -15.18 6.17 13.10
CA ARG A 255 -14.77 7.54 13.45
C ARG A 255 -13.55 8.01 12.68
N ARG A 256 -12.61 7.12 12.38
CA ARG A 256 -11.45 7.44 11.52
C ARG A 256 -11.86 7.67 10.07
N HIS A 257 -12.81 6.91 9.53
CA HIS A 257 -13.27 7.13 8.15
C HIS A 257 -14.05 8.44 7.99
N GLU A 258 -14.65 8.94 9.06
CA GLU A 258 -15.33 10.24 9.08
C GLU A 258 -14.37 11.43 9.19
N THR A 259 -13.27 11.28 9.93
CA THR A 259 -12.41 12.40 10.34
C THR A 259 -11.02 12.39 9.70
N GLU A 260 -10.52 11.24 9.24
CA GLU A 260 -9.16 11.06 8.75
C GLU A 260 -9.11 10.71 7.26
N PHE A 261 -7.97 11.01 6.65
CA PHE A 261 -7.56 10.54 5.34
C PHE A 261 -6.05 10.31 5.36
N ILE A 262 -5.56 9.34 4.60
CA ILE A 262 -4.14 9.07 4.44
C ILE A 262 -3.60 9.84 3.26
N PHE A 263 -2.47 10.51 3.47
CA PHE A 263 -1.88 11.46 2.57
C PHE A 263 -0.53 10.97 2.05
N ARG A 264 -0.28 11.10 0.75
CA ARG A 264 1.03 10.83 0.14
C ARG A 264 1.71 12.16 -0.16
N THR A 265 2.86 12.39 0.46
CA THR A 265 3.75 13.48 0.06
C THR A 265 4.34 13.16 -1.32
N PRO A 266 4.18 14.05 -2.33
CA PRO A 266 4.82 13.86 -3.62
C PRO A 266 6.33 13.72 -3.46
N VAL A 267 6.95 12.91 -4.31
CA VAL A 267 8.41 12.83 -4.38
C VAL A 267 8.92 14.23 -4.73
N GLN A 268 9.79 14.78 -3.88
CA GLN A 268 10.45 16.04 -4.15
C GLN A 268 11.70 15.77 -4.97
N LEU A 269 11.75 16.31 -6.19
CA LEU A 269 12.97 16.34 -6.99
C LEU A 269 13.61 17.72 -6.85
N ASN A 270 14.93 17.75 -6.62
CA ASN A 270 15.67 19.00 -6.63
C ASN A 270 15.86 19.45 -8.07
N CYS A 271 15.52 20.70 -8.37
CA CYS A 271 15.76 21.27 -9.68
C CYS A 271 17.27 21.39 -9.96
N SER A 272 17.75 20.87 -11.08
CA SER A 272 19.15 20.98 -11.50
C SER A 272 19.62 22.41 -11.87
N ILE A 273 18.70 23.38 -11.92
CA ILE A 273 18.97 24.77 -12.31
C ILE A 273 18.94 25.70 -11.08
N CYS A 274 17.91 25.57 -10.23
CA CYS A 274 17.71 26.47 -9.10
C CYS A 274 17.73 25.79 -7.74
N GLU A 275 18.02 24.49 -7.68
CA GLU A 275 18.11 23.64 -6.48
C GLU A 275 16.84 23.55 -5.61
N ALA A 276 15.78 24.28 -5.93
CA ALA A 276 14.50 24.21 -5.22
C ALA A 276 13.83 22.83 -5.39
N SER A 277 13.21 22.34 -4.32
CA SER A 277 12.41 21.12 -4.34
C SER A 277 11.09 21.32 -5.10
N LYS A 278 10.83 20.48 -6.10
CA LYS A 278 9.62 20.51 -6.94
C LYS A 278 8.73 19.31 -6.63
N PRO A 279 7.41 19.48 -6.41
CA PRO A 279 6.46 18.37 -6.43
C PRO A 279 6.39 17.77 -7.84
N THR A 280 6.21 16.45 -7.95
CA THR A 280 6.19 15.74 -9.24
C THR A 280 4.84 15.76 -9.98
N ALA A 281 3.78 16.41 -9.46
CA ALA A 281 2.47 16.46 -10.10
C ALA A 281 1.66 17.74 -9.78
N ASP A 282 0.94 18.27 -10.77
CA ASP A 282 -0.11 19.29 -10.61
C ASP A 282 -1.37 18.69 -9.96
N PHE A 283 -2.15 19.49 -9.22
CA PHE A 283 -3.38 19.05 -8.54
C PHE A 283 -4.53 20.06 -8.63
N GLU A 284 -5.77 19.57 -8.56
CA GLU A 284 -6.99 20.39 -8.37
C GLU A 284 -7.46 20.29 -6.91
N CYS A 285 -8.55 20.95 -6.47
CA CYS A 285 -9.13 20.74 -5.13
C CYS A 285 -10.66 20.49 -5.20
N ASP A 286 -11.21 19.73 -4.25
CA ASP A 286 -12.65 19.54 -4.07
C ASP A 286 -13.33 20.70 -3.31
N SER A 287 -14.66 20.62 -3.14
CA SER A 287 -15.48 21.64 -2.48
C SER A 287 -15.16 21.86 -1.00
N LYS A 288 -14.45 20.93 -0.37
CA LYS A 288 -13.98 21.02 1.01
C LYS A 288 -12.52 21.52 1.08
N GLY A 289 -11.94 21.95 -0.05
CA GLY A 289 -10.61 22.57 -0.13
C GLY A 289 -9.47 21.57 -0.25
N PHE A 290 -9.78 20.29 -0.44
CA PHE A 290 -8.79 19.25 -0.42
C PHE A 290 -8.29 18.88 -1.81
N PRO A 291 -6.98 18.68 -2.03
CA PRO A 291 -6.49 18.45 -3.38
C PRO A 291 -7.06 17.17 -4.00
N ILE A 292 -7.12 17.07 -5.34
CA ILE A 292 -7.63 15.93 -6.11
C ILE A 292 -6.73 15.63 -7.33
N THR A 293 -6.41 14.34 -7.57
CA THR A 293 -5.90 13.80 -8.85
C THR A 293 -7.04 13.22 -9.66
N ARG A 294 -6.98 13.37 -10.97
CA ARG A 294 -7.89 12.70 -11.91
C ARG A 294 -7.25 11.43 -12.46
N PHE A 295 -7.96 10.30 -12.36
CA PHE A 295 -7.51 9.02 -12.88
C PHE A 295 -8.38 8.56 -14.05
N CYS A 296 -7.75 8.01 -15.08
CA CYS A 296 -8.45 7.36 -16.17
C CYS A 296 -9.07 6.03 -15.70
N ARG A 297 -10.38 5.86 -15.91
CA ARG A 297 -11.10 4.62 -15.59
C ARG A 297 -10.60 3.38 -16.32
N ALA A 298 -10.10 3.54 -17.54
CA ALA A 298 -9.69 2.43 -18.38
C ALA A 298 -8.31 1.86 -17.99
N CYS A 299 -7.34 2.72 -17.67
CA CYS A 299 -5.96 2.28 -17.42
C CYS A 299 -5.42 2.61 -16.02
N SER A 300 -6.17 3.39 -15.22
CA SER A 300 -5.76 3.86 -13.90
C SER A 300 -4.52 4.78 -13.91
N GLY A 301 -4.13 5.30 -15.07
CA GLY A 301 -3.05 6.28 -15.17
C GLY A 301 -3.45 7.65 -14.59
N SER A 302 -2.51 8.31 -13.91
CA SER A 302 -2.63 9.63 -13.28
C SER A 302 -2.03 10.78 -14.10
N GLU A 303 -1.41 10.50 -15.24
CA GLU A 303 -0.69 11.52 -16.02
C GLU A 303 -1.62 12.49 -16.77
N MET A 304 -1.12 13.70 -16.98
CA MET A 304 -1.83 14.88 -17.48
C MET A 304 -2.80 14.60 -18.62
N ILE A 305 -4.01 15.08 -18.44
CA ILE A 305 -5.10 14.96 -19.39
C ILE A 305 -5.06 16.17 -20.35
N SER A 306 -5.03 15.95 -21.67
CA SER A 306 -5.19 17.05 -22.63
C SER A 306 -6.66 17.52 -22.63
N ARG A 307 -6.87 18.83 -22.42
CA ARG A 307 -8.20 19.41 -22.12
C ARG A 307 -8.94 19.82 -23.39
N GLY A 308 -10.00 19.08 -23.72
CA GLY A 308 -11.11 19.55 -24.56
C GLY A 308 -12.29 20.07 -23.73
N GLN A 309 -13.27 20.73 -24.37
CA GLN A 309 -14.45 21.26 -23.66
C GLN A 309 -15.25 20.15 -22.95
N ASN A 310 -15.45 18.99 -23.60
CA ASN A 310 -16.24 17.85 -23.07
C ASN A 310 -15.50 16.50 -23.03
N MET A 311 -14.36 16.40 -23.72
CA MET A 311 -13.55 15.20 -23.86
C MET A 311 -12.15 15.45 -23.31
N GLU A 312 -11.57 14.41 -22.74
CA GLU A 312 -10.30 14.43 -22.03
C GLU A 312 -9.49 13.21 -22.49
N GLN A 313 -8.24 13.41 -22.93
CA GLN A 313 -7.37 12.32 -23.38
C GLN A 313 -6.48 11.85 -22.23
N CYS A 314 -6.48 10.56 -21.93
CA CYS A 314 -5.59 9.99 -20.93
C CYS A 314 -4.15 9.92 -21.47
N ALA A 315 -3.16 10.49 -20.78
CA ALA A 315 -1.76 10.39 -21.19
C ALA A 315 -1.20 8.95 -21.17
N SER A 316 -1.71 8.11 -20.27
CA SER A 316 -1.23 6.74 -20.09
C SER A 316 -1.74 5.77 -21.18
N CYS A 317 -3.04 5.75 -21.47
CA CYS A 317 -3.58 4.87 -22.52
C CYS A 317 -3.79 5.56 -23.87
N ARG A 318 -3.59 6.88 -23.94
CA ARG A 318 -3.76 7.73 -25.15
C ARG A 318 -5.19 7.76 -25.72
N GLU A 319 -6.14 7.11 -25.07
CA GLU A 319 -7.56 7.12 -25.41
C GLU A 319 -8.27 8.38 -24.88
N SER A 320 -9.34 8.79 -25.57
CA SER A 320 -10.14 9.96 -25.21
C SER A 320 -11.49 9.56 -24.62
N TYR A 321 -11.85 10.17 -23.49
CA TYR A 321 -13.09 9.87 -22.78
C TYR A 321 -13.83 11.15 -22.35
N PRO A 322 -15.14 11.09 -22.09
CA PRO A 322 -15.86 12.19 -21.45
C PRO A 322 -15.24 12.57 -20.11
N LYS A 323 -15.30 13.84 -19.70
CA LYS A 323 -14.78 14.27 -18.37
C LYS A 323 -15.32 13.45 -17.19
N SER A 324 -16.58 13.04 -17.26
CA SER A 324 -17.23 12.20 -16.25
C SER A 324 -16.64 10.78 -16.17
N PHE A 325 -15.91 10.34 -17.19
CA PHE A 325 -15.19 9.07 -17.23
C PHE A 325 -13.89 9.09 -16.44
N PHE A 326 -13.41 10.26 -16.02
CA PHE A 326 -12.27 10.38 -15.12
C PHE A 326 -12.81 10.47 -13.69
N TYR A 327 -12.24 9.69 -12.77
CA TYR A 327 -12.59 9.79 -11.35
C TYR A 327 -11.65 10.76 -10.65
N HIS A 328 -12.19 11.52 -9.70
CA HIS A 328 -11.43 12.43 -8.85
C HIS A 328 -11.08 11.69 -7.57
N TYR A 329 -9.78 11.57 -7.28
CA TYR A 329 -9.29 11.10 -5.99
C TYR A 329 -8.72 12.25 -5.22
N PRO A 330 -9.00 12.41 -3.92
CA PRO A 330 -8.24 13.34 -3.11
C PRO A 330 -6.74 13.06 -3.14
N LEU A 331 -5.96 13.96 -3.77
CA LEU A 331 -4.56 14.15 -3.37
C LEU A 331 -4.65 14.94 -2.10
N ARG A 332 -4.28 14.41 -0.96
CA ARG A 332 -4.27 15.27 0.21
C ARG A 332 -2.93 15.09 0.88
N PHE A 333 -2.39 16.21 1.34
CA PHE A 333 -1.02 16.41 1.80
C PHE A 333 -1.03 16.46 3.33
N ASP A 334 0.06 16.02 3.94
CA ASP A 334 0.28 16.00 5.38
C ASP A 334 0.24 17.41 6.02
N GLU A 335 -0.52 17.53 7.11
CA GLU A 335 -0.67 18.71 7.98
C GLU A 335 0.52 18.93 8.94
N ALA A 336 1.55 18.07 8.91
CA ALA A 336 2.69 18.16 9.84
C ALA A 336 3.53 19.45 9.75
N THR A 337 3.33 20.32 8.74
CA THR A 337 4.08 21.59 8.62
C THR A 337 3.24 22.87 8.75
N GLY A 338 1.94 22.80 9.08
CA GLY A 338 1.15 24.00 9.42
C GLY A 338 1.01 25.09 8.34
N HIS A 339 1.29 24.78 7.06
CA HIS A 339 1.16 25.76 5.98
C HIS A 339 -0.10 25.49 5.14
N ARG A 340 -1.08 26.40 5.24
CA ARG A 340 -2.14 26.56 4.22
C ARG A 340 -1.47 26.75 2.86
N LEU A 341 -1.64 25.80 1.95
CA LEU A 341 -1.46 26.09 0.53
C LEU A 341 -2.55 27.08 0.14
N SER A 342 -2.15 28.33 -0.09
CA SER A 342 -3.09 29.32 -0.62
C SER A 342 -3.51 28.87 -2.02
N PRO A 343 -4.77 29.08 -2.43
CA PRO A 343 -5.25 28.75 -3.77
C PRO A 343 -4.58 29.58 -4.89
N LYS A 344 -3.47 30.26 -4.60
CA LYS A 344 -2.76 31.18 -5.50
C LYS A 344 -1.24 30.95 -5.62
N LYS A 345 -0.65 29.90 -5.05
CA LYS A 345 0.79 29.63 -5.26
C LYS A 345 1.02 28.60 -6.36
N LYS A 346 1.24 29.13 -7.57
CA LYS A 346 1.81 28.47 -8.74
C LYS A 346 3.14 27.79 -8.37
N ILE A 347 3.26 26.52 -8.72
CA ILE A 347 4.51 25.75 -8.80
C ILE A 347 5.36 26.37 -9.93
N CYS A 348 6.68 26.49 -9.72
CA CYS A 348 7.65 27.27 -10.52
C CYS A 348 7.28 27.45 -12.02
N LEU A 349 6.82 28.66 -12.37
CA LEU A 349 6.51 29.07 -13.74
C LEU A 349 7.72 29.66 -14.49
N SER A 350 8.91 29.74 -13.89
CA SER A 350 10.02 30.59 -14.37
C SER A 350 11.11 29.86 -15.18
N CYS A 351 10.86 28.67 -15.74
CA CYS A 351 11.53 28.29 -17.00
C CYS A 351 10.66 28.63 -18.22
N LYS A 352 9.51 29.30 -18.03
CA LYS A 352 8.91 30.12 -19.09
C LYS A 352 9.63 31.46 -19.10
N GLU A 353 10.83 31.44 -19.67
CA GLU A 353 11.56 32.56 -20.28
C GLU A 353 12.99 32.05 -20.51
N SER A 354 13.15 31.28 -21.59
CA SER A 354 14.30 31.46 -22.48
C SER A 354 13.81 32.21 -23.70
#